data_AF-A0A1C5S035-F1
#
_entry.id   AF-A0A1C5S035-F1
#
_cell.length_a   1.000
_cell.length_b   1.000
_cell.length_c   1.000
_cell.angle_alpha   90.00
_cell.angle_beta   90.00
_cell.angle_gamma   90.00
#
_symmetry.space_group_name_H-M   'P 1'
#
loop_
_entity.id
_entity.type
_entity.pdbx_description
1 polymer ?
#
loop_
_entity_poly.entity_id
_entity_poly.type
_entity_poly.pdbx_seq_one_letter_code
_entity_poly.pdbx_strand_id
1 'polypeptide(L)'
;MEIYSKCPWIFSIILIYLAVLLFLCLLRAVKGPTIADRLMAGNMMGTIVMVIISILALYLQEGYLVDICLIYAMISFLAVVVLTKVYTGVYLEKKDQEQKRQEMKAAAGEKEQTALPEDITEGEEQHGNS
;
A
#
# COMPACT_ATOMS: atom_id res chain seq x y z
N MET A 1 22.61 -34.69 9.86
CA MET A 1 24.07 -34.59 9.63
C MET A 1 24.50 -35.13 8.25
N GLU A 2 23.84 -36.15 7.68
CA GLU A 2 24.24 -36.71 6.37
C GLU A 2 23.80 -35.91 5.12
N ILE A 3 22.75 -35.09 5.19
CA ILE A 3 22.20 -34.40 3.99
C ILE A 3 23.16 -33.31 3.47
N TYR A 4 23.89 -32.63 4.35
CA TYR A 4 24.76 -31.50 3.99
C TYR A 4 25.97 -31.91 3.17
N SER A 5 26.62 -33.00 3.56
CA SER A 5 27.81 -33.48 2.85
C SER A 5 27.46 -34.23 1.56
N LYS A 6 26.23 -34.75 1.44
CA LYS A 6 25.76 -35.47 0.24
C LYS A 6 25.47 -34.54 -0.94
N CYS A 7 25.02 -33.30 -0.69
CA CYS A 7 24.53 -32.41 -1.74
C CYS A 7 24.93 -30.92 -1.58
N PRO A 8 26.25 -30.58 -1.54
CA PRO A 8 26.68 -29.17 -1.45
C PRO A 8 26.21 -28.33 -2.64
N TRP A 9 26.02 -28.96 -3.80
CA TRP A 9 25.50 -28.35 -5.02
C TRP A 9 24.07 -27.83 -4.85
N ILE A 10 23.21 -28.56 -4.13
CA ILE A 10 21.81 -28.16 -3.92
C ILE A 10 21.76 -26.89 -3.07
N PHE A 11 22.58 -26.80 -2.03
CA PHE A 11 22.64 -25.62 -1.17
C PHE A 11 23.13 -24.38 -1.93
N SER A 12 24.16 -24.52 -2.78
CA SER A 12 24.63 -23.45 -3.65
C SER A 12 23.56 -23.00 -4.65
N ILE A 13 22.86 -23.94 -5.31
CA ILE A 13 21.78 -23.61 -6.26
C ILE A 13 20.65 -22.85 -5.57
N ILE A 14 20.26 -23.29 -4.37
CA ILE A 14 19.24 -22.63 -3.54
C ILE A 14 19.68 -21.22 -3.18
N LEU A 15 20.90 -21.02 -2.67
CA LEU A 15 21.37 -19.68 -2.30
C LEU A 15 21.43 -18.73 -3.51
N ILE A 16 21.89 -19.22 -4.67
CA ILE A 16 21.90 -18.45 -5.92
C ILE A 16 20.46 -18.10 -6.34
N TYR A 17 19.54 -19.05 -6.28
CA TYR A 17 18.14 -18.83 -6.61
C TYR A 17 17.49 -17.80 -5.67
N LEU A 18 17.74 -17.87 -4.35
CA LEU A 18 17.24 -16.89 -3.40
C LEU A 18 17.86 -15.51 -3.58
N ALA A 19 19.14 -15.41 -3.96
CA ALA A 19 19.77 -14.14 -4.30
C ALA A 19 19.13 -13.48 -5.53
N VAL A 20 18.84 -14.27 -6.58
CA VAL A 20 18.13 -13.79 -7.78
C VAL A 20 16.70 -13.35 -7.44
N LEU A 21 15.99 -14.14 -6.62
CA LEU A 21 14.66 -13.78 -6.13
C LEU A 21 14.66 -12.49 -5.33
N LEU A 22 15.63 -12.29 -4.44
CA LEU A 22 15.79 -11.04 -3.70
C LEU A 22 16.01 -9.86 -4.64
N PHE A 23 16.88 -10.02 -5.64
CA PHE A 23 17.14 -8.98 -6.63
C PHE A 23 15.88 -8.62 -7.44
N LEU A 24 15.12 -9.62 -7.89
CA LEU A 24 13.82 -9.42 -8.55
C LEU A 24 12.80 -8.74 -7.63
N CYS A 25 12.75 -9.12 -6.34
CA CYS A 25 11.88 -8.50 -5.36
C CYS A 25 12.24 -7.02 -5.18
N LEU A 26 13.52 -6.69 -5.13
CA LEU A 26 14.00 -5.31 -5.06
C LEU A 26 13.57 -4.51 -6.29
N LEU A 27 13.75 -5.07 -7.49
CA LEU A 27 13.34 -4.43 -8.74
C LEU A 27 11.82 -4.20 -8.79
N ARG A 28 11.02 -5.15 -8.32
CA ARG A 28 9.56 -5.04 -8.23
C ARG A 28 9.14 -3.99 -7.21
N ALA A 29 9.77 -3.97 -6.02
CA ALA A 29 9.48 -2.99 -4.98
C ALA A 29 9.75 -1.55 -5.45
N VAL A 30 10.80 -1.34 -6.24
CA VAL A 30 11.15 -0.01 -6.80
C VAL A 30 10.24 0.36 -7.98
N LYS A 31 9.98 -0.57 -8.91
CA LYS A 31 9.14 -0.30 -10.09
C LYS A 31 7.64 -0.29 -9.80
N GLY A 32 7.20 -0.79 -8.64
CA GLY A 32 5.78 -0.90 -8.29
C GLY A 32 5.05 0.45 -8.37
N PRO A 33 4.14 0.65 -9.35
CA PRO A 33 3.40 1.90 -9.52
C PRO A 33 2.29 2.05 -8.47
N THR A 34 1.75 0.91 -8.01
CA THR A 34 0.65 0.85 -7.05
C THR A 34 1.19 0.59 -5.65
N ILE A 35 0.60 1.23 -4.64
CA ILE A 35 0.99 1.06 -3.24
C ILE A 35 0.70 -0.38 -2.76
N ALA A 36 -0.38 -0.99 -3.27
CA ALA A 36 -0.68 -2.40 -3.07
C ALA A 36 0.43 -3.33 -3.61
N ASP A 37 1.06 -2.97 -4.74
CA ASP A 37 2.15 -3.76 -5.32
C ASP A 37 3.41 -3.69 -4.44
N ARG A 38 3.69 -2.50 -3.88
CA ARG A 38 4.78 -2.31 -2.92
C ARG A 38 4.55 -3.09 -1.62
N LEU A 39 3.31 -3.13 -1.13
CA LEU A 39 2.92 -3.93 0.05
C LEU A 39 3.14 -5.44 -0.19
N MET A 40 2.67 -5.95 -1.33
CA MET A 40 2.88 -7.33 -1.76
C MET A 40 4.37 -7.67 -1.90
N ALA A 41 5.15 -6.77 -2.50
CA ALA A 41 6.60 -6.93 -2.65
C ALA A 41 7.32 -7.00 -1.30
N GLY A 42 6.90 -6.19 -0.31
CA GLY A 42 7.46 -6.24 1.05
C GLY A 42 7.24 -7.59 1.73
N ASN A 43 6.03 -8.14 1.63
CA ASN A 43 5.72 -9.47 2.19
C ASN A 43 6.52 -10.58 1.50
N MET A 44 6.65 -10.54 0.16
CA MET A 44 7.47 -11.50 -0.59
C MET A 44 8.96 -11.40 -0.25
N MET A 45 9.49 -10.19 -0.06
CA MET A 45 10.87 -10.01 0.38
C MET A 45 11.09 -10.62 1.77
N GLY A 46 10.14 -10.39 2.69
CA GLY A 46 10.15 -11.00 4.01
C GLY A 46 10.19 -12.53 3.98
N THR A 47 9.33 -13.16 3.18
CA THR A 47 9.31 -14.64 3.07
C THR A 47 10.58 -15.20 2.43
N ILE A 48 11.20 -14.50 1.47
CA ILE A 48 12.49 -14.95 0.92
C ILE A 48 13.59 -14.88 2.00
N VAL A 49 13.68 -13.78 2.75
CA VAL A 49 14.66 -13.64 3.85
C VAL A 49 14.44 -14.70 4.93
N MET A 50 13.18 -14.97 5.29
CA MET A 50 12.80 -16.05 6.20
C MET A 50 13.33 -17.42 5.76
N VAL A 51 13.21 -17.74 4.47
CA VAL A 51 13.69 -19.00 3.92
C VAL A 51 15.22 -19.04 3.94
N ILE A 52 15.92 -17.94 3.66
CA ILE A 52 17.40 -17.85 3.81
C ILE A 52 17.82 -18.18 5.24
N ILE A 53 17.22 -17.51 6.23
CA ILE A 53 17.57 -17.70 7.65
C ILE A 53 17.25 -19.13 8.09
N SER A 54 16.12 -19.69 7.67
CA SER A 54 15.75 -21.08 8.00
C SER A 54 16.75 -22.09 7.45
N ILE A 55 17.19 -21.89 6.21
CA ILE A 55 18.17 -22.76 5.56
C ILE A 55 19.53 -22.63 6.24
N LEU A 56 19.91 -21.41 6.64
CA LEU A 56 21.13 -21.16 7.43
C LEU A 56 21.05 -21.75 8.84
N ALA A 57 19.88 -21.73 9.47
CA ALA A 57 19.63 -22.39 10.76
C ALA A 57 19.88 -23.90 10.68
N LEU A 58 19.39 -24.53 9.61
CA LEU A 58 19.66 -25.94 9.34
C LEU A 58 21.15 -26.20 9.09
N TYR A 59 21.89 -25.23 8.53
CA TYR A 59 23.33 -25.35 8.27
C TYR A 59 24.16 -25.32 9.54
N LEU A 60 23.92 -24.30 10.38
CA LEU A 60 24.70 -24.09 11.59
C LEU A 60 24.33 -25.07 12.72
N GLN A 61 23.20 -25.78 12.63
CA GLN A 61 22.69 -26.69 13.67
C GLN A 61 22.41 -26.00 15.02
N GLU A 62 22.27 -24.68 15.00
CA GLU A 62 22.05 -23.89 16.21
C GLU A 62 20.59 -23.45 16.30
N GLY A 63 19.94 -23.80 17.42
CA GLY A 63 18.51 -23.51 17.64
C GLY A 63 18.18 -22.01 17.64
N TYR A 64 19.11 -21.15 18.03
CA TYR A 64 18.88 -19.71 18.11
C TYR A 64 18.57 -19.06 16.75
N LEU A 65 19.03 -19.65 15.64
CA LEU A 65 18.74 -19.14 14.29
C LEU A 65 17.27 -19.31 13.93
N VAL A 66 16.61 -20.34 14.47
CA VAL A 66 15.16 -20.56 14.29
C VAL A 66 14.37 -19.52 15.08
N ASP A 67 14.81 -19.15 16.27
CA ASP A 67 14.17 -18.08 17.05
C ASP A 67 14.27 -16.73 16.33
N ILE A 68 15.45 -16.39 15.78
CA ILE A 68 15.64 -15.19 14.95
C ILE A 68 14.73 -15.25 13.72
N CYS A 69 14.62 -16.41 13.08
CA CYS A 69 13.70 -16.62 11.96
C CYS A 69 12.27 -16.30 12.36
N LEU A 70 11.77 -16.89 13.46
CA LEU A 70 10.40 -16.65 13.93
C LEU A 70 10.15 -15.18 14.28
N ILE A 71 11.11 -14.50 14.92
CA ILE A 71 11.03 -13.05 15.18
C ILE A 71 10.93 -12.27 13.87
N TYR A 72 11.73 -12.62 12.86
CA TYR A 72 11.69 -11.98 11.55
C TYR A 72 10.35 -12.20 10.84
N ALA A 73 9.73 -13.37 11.03
CA ALA A 73 8.39 -13.69 10.51
C ALA A 73 7.36 -12.73 11.08
N MET A 74 7.38 -12.56 12.41
CA MET A 74 6.46 -11.70 13.12
C MET A 74 6.65 -10.23 12.71
N ILE A 75 7.90 -9.76 12.63
CA ILE A 75 8.21 -8.39 12.21
C ILE A 75 7.76 -8.14 10.77
N SER A 76 8.07 -9.04 9.84
CA SER A 76 7.68 -8.91 8.43
C SER A 76 6.16 -8.83 8.27
N PHE A 77 5.43 -9.68 8.99
CA PHE A 77 3.97 -9.66 8.95
C PHE A 77 3.41 -8.37 9.56
N LEU A 78 3.93 -7.96 10.72
CA LEU A 78 3.51 -6.73 11.38
C LEU A 78 3.79 -5.49 10.54
N ALA A 79 4.95 -5.41 9.87
CA ALA A 79 5.30 -4.29 9.02
C ALA A 79 4.26 -4.06 7.91
N VAL A 80 3.83 -5.13 7.24
CA VAL A 80 2.83 -5.06 6.17
C VAL A 80 1.45 -4.69 6.73
N VAL A 81 1.05 -5.25 7.88
CA VAL A 81 -0.22 -4.94 8.53
C VAL A 81 -0.28 -3.48 8.97
N VAL A 82 0.76 -2.99 9.64
CA VAL A 82 0.87 -1.60 10.10
C VAL A 82 0.87 -0.66 8.91
N LEU A 83 1.67 -0.94 7.88
CA LEU A 83 1.71 -0.10 6.67
C LEU A 83 0.35 -0.07 5.97
N THR A 84 -0.35 -1.20 5.88
CA THR A 84 -1.71 -1.27 5.31
C THR A 84 -2.69 -0.43 6.13
N LYS A 85 -2.65 -0.51 7.46
CA LYS A 85 -3.53 0.27 8.35
C LYS A 85 -3.27 1.76 8.26
N VAL A 86 -2.00 2.17 8.32
CA VAL A 86 -1.59 3.58 8.16
C VAL A 86 -2.00 4.10 6.79
N TYR A 87 -1.74 3.34 5.73
CA TYR A 87 -2.10 3.72 4.37
C TYR A 87 -3.61 3.87 4.19
N THR A 88 -4.38 2.90 4.69
CA THR A 88 -5.85 2.96 4.65
C THR A 88 -6.37 4.17 5.41
N GLY A 89 -5.82 4.47 6.61
CA GLY A 89 -6.18 5.65 7.39
C GLY A 89 -5.99 6.95 6.60
N VAL A 90 -4.82 7.13 5.97
CA VAL A 90 -4.54 8.31 5.14
C VAL A 90 -5.44 8.38 3.89
N TYR A 91 -5.78 7.23 3.30
CA TYR A 91 -6.66 7.18 2.13
C TYR A 91 -8.10 7.60 2.46
N LEU A 92 -8.63 7.19 3.61
CA LEU A 92 -9.98 7.57 4.04
C LEU A 92 -10.08 9.08 4.32
N GLU A 93 -9.07 9.67 4.93
CA GLU A 93 -9.04 11.11 5.22
C GLU A 93 -9.08 11.96 3.93
N LYS A 94 -8.33 11.55 2.90
CA LYS A 94 -8.38 12.22 1.59
C LYS A 94 -9.77 12.12 0.94
N LYS A 95 -10.42 10.95 1.03
CA LYS A 95 -11.76 10.75 0.46
C LYS A 95 -12.82 11.59 1.19
N ASP A 96 -12.74 11.71 2.51
CA ASP A 96 -13.64 12.56 3.30
C ASP A 96 -13.47 14.06 2.94
N GLN A 97 -12.22 14.52 2.78
CA GLN A 97 -11.95 15.89 2.32
C GLN A 97 -12.48 16.15 0.91
N GLU A 98 -12.34 15.20 -0.01
CA GLU A 98 -12.88 15.31 -1.36
C GLU A 98 -14.41 15.38 -1.35
N GLN A 99 -15.09 14.55 -0.55
CA GLN A 99 -16.55 14.62 -0.38
C GLN A 99 -16.98 15.97 0.18
N LYS A 100 -16.37 16.44 1.28
CA LYS A 100 -16.68 17.77 1.85
C LYS A 100 -16.44 18.90 0.88
N ARG A 101 -15.39 18.81 0.06
CA ARG A 101 -15.10 19.81 -0.99
C ARG A 101 -16.13 19.77 -2.11
N GLN A 102 -16.67 18.61 -2.46
CA GLN A 102 -17.76 18.47 -3.43
C GLN A 102 -19.08 19.00 -2.86
N GLU A 103 -19.40 18.69 -1.62
CA GLU A 103 -20.58 19.20 -0.91
C GLU A 103 -20.56 20.72 -0.78
N MET A 104 -19.42 21.31 -0.41
CA MET A 104 -19.27 22.76 -0.30
C MET A 104 -19.40 23.45 -1.67
N LYS A 105 -18.91 22.82 -2.76
CA LYS A 105 -19.10 23.32 -4.13
C LYS A 105 -20.55 23.22 -4.59
N ALA A 106 -21.25 22.14 -4.25
CA ALA A 106 -22.67 21.97 -4.55
C ALA A 106 -23.51 23.03 -3.80
N ALA A 107 -23.24 23.24 -2.51
CA ALA A 107 -23.93 24.24 -1.70
C ALA A 107 -23.61 25.69 -2.12
N ALA A 108 -22.41 25.96 -2.67
CA ALA A 108 -22.07 27.28 -3.21
C ALA A 108 -22.77 27.55 -4.55
N GLY A 109 -22.87 26.54 -5.43
CA GLY A 109 -23.63 26.65 -6.68
C GLY A 109 -25.13 26.87 -6.46
N GLU A 110 -25.70 26.26 -5.43
CA GLU A 110 -27.11 26.46 -5.05
C GLU A 110 -27.39 27.87 -4.50
N LYS A 111 -26.42 28.45 -3.76
CA LYS A 111 -26.52 29.84 -3.24
C LYS A 111 -26.38 30.91 -4.33
N GLU A 112 -25.55 30.69 -5.35
CA GLU A 112 -25.39 31.62 -6.47
C GLU A 112 -26.64 31.67 -7.36
N GLN A 113 -27.38 30.56 -7.46
CA GLN A 113 -28.63 30.47 -8.23
C GLN A 113 -29.87 30.99 -7.48
N THR A 114 -29.83 31.00 -6.14
CA THR A 114 -30.90 31.52 -5.27
C THR A 114 -30.78 33.03 -5.00
N ALA A 115 -29.63 33.66 -5.32
CA ALA A 115 -29.33 35.06 -5.00
C ALA A 115 -29.72 36.10 -6.08
N LEU A 116 -30.34 35.69 -7.19
CA LEU A 116 -30.95 36.67 -8.09
C LEU A 116 -32.27 37.14 -7.44
N PRO A 117 -32.43 38.43 -7.07
CA PRO A 117 -33.72 38.89 -6.57
C PRO A 117 -34.76 38.77 -7.68
N GLU A 118 -35.85 38.04 -7.41
CA GLU A 118 -37.12 38.18 -8.13
C GLU A 118 -37.75 39.56 -7.81
N ASP A 119 -37.03 40.64 -8.09
CA ASP A 119 -37.54 41.99 -7.95
C ASP A 119 -37.18 42.83 -9.17
N ILE A 120 -37.61 42.37 -10.36
CA ILE A 120 -37.90 43.25 -11.50
C ILE A 120 -39.02 42.60 -12.35
N THR A 121 -40.20 42.37 -11.77
CA THR A 121 -41.43 42.17 -12.56
C THR A 121 -42.62 42.90 -11.93
N GLU A 122 -42.42 44.13 -11.46
CA GLU A 122 -43.50 45.10 -11.31
C GLU A 122 -43.07 46.40 -11.99
N GLY A 123 -43.56 46.63 -13.21
CA GLY A 123 -43.30 47.90 -13.89
C GLY A 123 -43.23 47.88 -15.41
N GLU A 124 -43.94 47.00 -16.12
CA GLU A 124 -44.30 47.32 -17.50
C GLU A 124 -45.49 48.28 -17.50
N GLU A 125 -45.10 49.56 -17.55
CA GLU A 125 -45.77 50.72 -18.14
C GLU A 125 -47.18 50.49 -18.72
N GLN A 126 -48.17 50.92 -17.95
CA GLN A 126 -49.38 51.51 -18.50
C GLN A 126 -49.05 52.89 -19.11
N HIS A 127 -48.75 52.91 -20.40
CA HIS A 127 -48.93 54.08 -21.27
C HIS A 127 -48.99 53.55 -22.71
N GLY A 128 -50.15 53.41 -23.36
CA GLY A 128 -51.03 54.51 -23.74
C GLY A 128 -50.50 55.17 -25.01
N ASN A 129 -50.91 54.70 -26.20
CA ASN A 129 -51.37 55.57 -27.29
C ASN A 129 -51.93 54.81 -28.51
N SER A 130 -53.10 55.28 -28.97
CA SER A 130 -53.74 55.11 -30.29
C SER A 130 -54.40 53.76 -30.63
#